data_AF-A0A392QS69-F1
#
_entry.id   AF-A0A392QS69-F1
#
_cell.length_a   1.000
_cell.length_b   1.000
_cell.length_c   1.000
_cell.angle_alpha   90.00
_cell.angle_beta   90.00
_cell.angle_gamma   90.00
#
_symmetry.space_group_name_H-M   'P 1'
#
loop_
_entity.id
_entity.type
_entity.pdbx_description
1 polymer ?
#
loop_
_entity_poly.entity_id
_entity_poly.type
_entity_poly.pdbx_seq_one_letter_code
_entity_poly.pdbx_strand_id
1 'polypeptide(L)' 'SAACSSSCVERAPHAFRFDSSTGTARAFSQGQEEDYQVQCAVGQCPRSCIHYVTPSQRILLEELLHRIGYSLA' A
#
# COMPACT_ATOMS: atom_id res chain seq x y z
N SER A 1 13.22 10.79 -0.15
CA SER A 1 12.53 10.20 1.02
C SER A 1 11.34 11.04 1.46
N ALA A 2 11.48 12.37 1.58
CA ALA A 2 10.43 13.30 2.00
C ALA A 2 9.12 13.30 1.18
N ALA A 3 9.16 12.84 -0.07
CA ALA A 3 7.98 12.81 -0.93
C ALA A 3 6.98 11.70 -0.55
N CYS A 4 7.43 10.58 0.02
CA CYS A 4 6.53 9.49 0.45
C CYS A 4 5.80 9.80 1.77
N SER A 5 6.43 10.59 2.65
CA SER A 5 5.80 11.04 3.90
C SER A 5 4.60 11.94 3.61
N SER A 6 4.70 12.87 2.66
CA SER A 6 3.59 13.76 2.31
C SER A 6 2.57 13.12 1.36
N SER A 7 3.00 12.30 0.40
CA SER A 7 2.08 11.72 -0.59
C SER A 7 1.23 10.58 -0.02
N CYS A 8 1.83 9.68 0.76
CA CYS A 8 1.17 8.47 1.24
C CYS A 8 0.80 8.56 2.71
N VAL A 9 1.74 8.93 3.58
CA VAL A 9 1.54 8.89 5.04
C VAL A 9 0.61 10.01 5.50
N GLU A 10 0.82 11.26 5.08
CA GLU A 10 -0.08 12.36 5.42
C GLU A 10 -1.47 12.20 4.79
N ARG A 11 -1.55 11.62 3.59
CA ARG A 11 -2.80 11.47 2.85
C ARG A 11 -3.72 10.40 3.45
N ALA A 12 -3.16 9.27 3.89
CA ALA A 12 -3.90 8.15 4.48
C ALA A 12 -3.11 7.54 5.66
N PRO A 13 -2.98 8.27 6.78
CA PRO A 13 -2.17 7.85 7.93
C PRO A 13 -2.71 6.60 8.64
N HIS A 14 -3.99 6.29 8.43
CA HIS A 14 -4.64 5.07 8.92
C HIS A 14 -4.24 3.81 8.14
N ALA A 15 -3.65 3.95 6.95
CA ALA A 15 -3.24 2.85 6.08
C ALA A 15 -1.73 2.74 5.89
N PHE A 16 -1.00 3.86 5.93
CA PHE A 16 0.43 3.93 5.62
C PHE A 16 1.28 4.46 6.77
N ARG A 17 2.51 3.93 6.87
CA ARG A 17 3.56 4.46 7.74
C ARG A 17 4.84 4.66 6.94
N PHE A 18 5.68 5.59 7.39
CA PHE A 18 7.00 5.77 6.80
C PHE A 18 7.97 4.71 7.32
N ASP A 19 8.64 4.02 6.42
CA ASP A 19 9.72 3.08 6.73
C ASP A 19 11.07 3.82 6.57
N SER A 20 11.72 4.13 7.70
CA SER A 20 12.98 4.86 7.72
C SER A 20 14.15 4.04 7.16
N SER A 21 14.05 2.71 7.16
CA SER A 21 15.11 1.82 6.66
C SER A 21 15.20 1.82 5.13
N THR A 22 14.05 1.90 4.45
CA THR A 22 13.94 1.95 2.98
C THR A 22 13.73 3.36 2.44
N GLY A 23 13.32 4.30 3.31
CA GLY A 23 12.96 5.66 2.92
C GLY A 23 11.69 5.73 2.07
N THR A 24 10.76 4.79 2.23
CA THR A 24 9.50 4.65 1.49
C THR A 24 8.30 4.59 2.44
N ALA A 25 7.09 4.80 1.90
CA ALA A 25 5.88 4.45 2.64
C ALA A 25 5.65 2.93 2.59
N ARG A 26 5.07 2.37 3.64
CA ARG A 26 4.67 0.97 3.77
C ARG A 26 3.21 0.90 4.21
N ALA A 27 2.44 0.02 3.57
CA ALA A 27 1.08 -0.30 3.99
C ALA A 27 1.11 -1.16 5.26
N PHE A 28 0.29 -0.83 6.25
CA PHE A 28 0.08 -1.65 7.45
C PHE A 28 -1.40 -1.98 7.69
N SER A 29 -2.30 -1.32 6.96
CA SER A 29 -3.71 -1.64 6.86
C SER A 29 -4.09 -1.53 5.39
N GLN A 30 -4.96 -2.43 4.92
CA GLN A 30 -5.35 -2.47 3.51
C GLN A 30 -6.40 -1.41 3.15
N GLY A 31 -6.79 -0.55 4.09
CA GLY A 31 -7.88 0.41 3.92
C GLY A 31 -9.25 -0.26 4.04
N GLN A 32 -10.30 0.54 3.87
CA GLN A 32 -11.68 0.06 3.76
C GLN A 32 -12.09 0.01 2.29
N GLU A 33 -13.18 -0.70 1.98
CA GLU A 33 -13.82 -0.58 0.66
C GLU A 33 -14.19 0.89 0.42
N GLU A 34 -13.90 1.42 -0.77
CA GLU A 34 -14.13 2.83 -1.14
C GLU A 34 -13.30 3.88 -0.38
N ASP A 35 -12.12 3.53 0.12
CA ASP A 35 -11.23 4.49 0.79
C ASP A 35 -10.55 5.46 -0.21
N TYR A 36 -11.23 6.58 -0.49
CA TYR A 36 -10.77 7.62 -1.40
C TYR A 36 -9.40 8.21 -1.02
N GLN A 37 -9.09 8.29 0.27
CA GLN A 37 -7.81 8.82 0.74
C GLN A 37 -6.68 7.85 0.38
N VAL A 38 -6.89 6.54 0.57
CA VAL A 38 -5.95 5.51 0.14
C VAL A 38 -5.77 5.52 -1.38
N GLN A 39 -6.85 5.64 -2.15
CA GLN A 39 -6.76 5.72 -3.61
C GLN A 39 -5.95 6.95 -4.08
N CYS A 40 -6.18 8.11 -3.47
CA CYS A 40 -5.39 9.32 -3.74
C CYS A 40 -3.91 9.13 -3.39
N ALA A 41 -3.62 8.55 -2.22
CA ALA A 41 -2.26 8.30 -1.75
C ALA A 41 -1.48 7.38 -2.69
N VAL A 42 -2.15 6.33 -3.18
CA VAL A 42 -1.58 5.38 -4.15
C VAL A 42 -1.32 6.06 -5.49
N GLY A 43 -2.31 6.79 -6.03
CA GLY A 43 -2.18 7.50 -7.31
C GLY A 43 -1.14 8.63 -7.32
N GLN A 44 -0.84 9.22 -6.17
CA GLN A 44 0.14 10.29 -6.02
C GLN A 44 1.52 9.80 -5.57
N CYS A 45 1.70 8.49 -5.39
CA CYS A 45 2.96 7.95 -4.90
C CYS A 45 4.09 8.20 -5.93
N PRO A 46 5.10 9.04 -5.63
CA PRO A 46 6.11 9.46 -6.61
C PRO A 46 7.07 8.33 -7.00
N ARG A 47 7.07 7.23 -6.22
CA ARG A 47 7.90 6.05 -6.45
C ARG A 47 7.13 4.87 -6.99
N SER A 48 5.80 4.97 -7.08
CA SER A 48 4.94 3.84 -7.43
C SER A 48 5.22 2.61 -6.55
N CYS A 49 5.50 2.81 -5.25
CA CYS A 49 5.87 1.71 -4.35
C CYS A 49 4.68 1.07 -3.63
N ILE A 50 3.48 1.62 -3.81
CA ILE A 50 2.23 1.09 -3.27
C ILE A 50 1.24 1.03 -4.43
N HIS A 51 0.51 -0.09 -4.55
CA HIS A 51 -0.46 -0.32 -5.61
C HIS A 51 -1.79 -0.78 -5.03
N TYR A 52 -2.87 -0.36 -5.69
CA TYR A 52 -4.19 -0.93 -5.44
C TYR A 52 -4.33 -2.22 -6.25
N VAL A 53 -4.89 -3.24 -5.62
CA VAL A 53 -5.29 -4.48 -6.29
C VAL A 53 -6.80 -4.62 -6.16
N THR A 54 -7.47 -4.98 -7.26
CA THR A 54 -8.89 -5.30 -7.20
C THR A 54 -9.12 -6.58 -6.38
N PRO A 55 -10.35 -6.84 -5.88
CA PRO A 55 -10.65 -8.08 -5.18
C PRO A 55 -10.25 -9.35 -5.97
N SER A 56 -10.49 -9.36 -7.28
CA SER A 56 -10.08 -10.48 -8.14
C SER A 56 -8.56 -10.62 -8.27
N GLN A 57 -7.83 -9.51 -8.36
CA GLN A 57 -6.37 -9.52 -8.37
C GLN A 57 -5.78 -9.95 -7.03
N ARG A 58 -6.42 -9.57 -5.92
CA ARG A 58 -6.03 -9.99 -4.58
C ARG A 58 -6.06 -11.51 -4.45
N ILE A 59 -7.14 -12.17 -4.88
CA ILE A 59 -7.26 -13.63 -4.84
C ILE A 59 -6.09 -14.29 -5.58
N LEU A 60 -5.78 -13.83 -6.79
CA LEU A 60 -4.65 -14.34 -7.57
C LEU A 60 -3.31 -14.10 -6.87
N LEU A 61 -3.12 -12.92 -6.28
CA LEU A 61 -1.89 -12.57 -5.56
C LEU A 61 -1.70 -13.43 -4.31
N GLU A 62 -2.76 -13.66 -3.54
CA GLU A 62 -2.75 -14.54 -2.37
C GLU A 62 -2.42 -15.98 -2.76
N GLU A 63 -2.99 -16.50 -3.84
CA GLU A 63 -2.67 -17.84 -4.36
C GLU A 63 -1.19 -17.95 -4.77
N LEU A 64 -0.67 -16.94 -5.49
CA LEU A 64 0.73 -16.91 -5.92
C LEU A 64 1.68 -16.87 -4.71
N LEU A 65 1.39 -16.03 -3.72
CA LEU A 65 2.19 -15.93 -2.50
C LEU A 65 2.13 -17.23 -1.69
N HIS A 66 0.96 -17.85 -1.60
CA HIS A 66 0.80 -19.14 -0.92
C HIS A 66 1.69 -20.22 -1.53
N ARG A 67 1.77 -20.28 -2.87
CA ARG A 67 2.62 -21.25 -3.59
C ARG A 67 4.11 -21.10 -3.31
N ILE A 68 4.56 -19.92 -2.90
CA ILE A 68 5.95 -19.64 -2.52
C ILE A 68 6.16 -19.51 -1.00
N GLY A 69 5.16 -19.91 -0.20
CA GLY A 69 5.26 -20.00 1.26
C GLY A 69 5.02 -18.69 2.02
N TYR A 70 4.44 -17.67 1.39
CA TYR A 70 4.08 -16.40 2.02
C TYR A 70 2.55 -16.25 2.16
N SER A 71 2.11 -15.35 3.04
CA SER A 71 0.70 -14.98 3.24
C SER A 71 0.55 -13.46 3.30
N LEU A 72 -0.52 -12.93 2.74
CA LEU A 72 -0.92 -11.52 2.90
C LEU A 72 -1.72 -11.38 4.20
N ALA A 73 -1.03 -11.33 5.33
CA ALA A 73 -1.61 -10.91 6.61
C ALA A 73 -1.58 -9.38 6.74
#